data_AF-A0A957VDK9-F1
#
_entry.id   AF-A0A957VDK9-F1
#
_cell.length_a   1.000
_cell.length_b   1.000
_cell.length_c   1.000
_cell.angle_alpha   90.00
_cell.angle_beta   90.00
_cell.angle_gamma   90.00
#
_symmetry.space_group_name_H-M   'P 1'
#
loop_
_entity.id
_entity.type
_entity.pdbx_description
1 polymer ?
#
loop_
_entity_poly.entity_id
_entity_poly.type
_entity_poly.pdbx_seq_one_letter_code
_entity_poly.pdbx_strand_id
1 'polypeptide(L)'
;MVNITRLRLPPLFWLGFLFTGLALLQLGLIRRQFELMTFVPLLVLMLCGGAAAYLLHIRRPPGDPILLPLVFFLAGLGLALVVRLAPAFVTRQVMWLVVATGLLLLVSLMPRNLSWLRRFKYSWLTGGLVLLAATLV
;
A
#
# COMPACT_ATOMS: atom_id res chain seq x y z
N MET A 1 -15.70 13.32 -24.89
CA MET A 1 -15.72 14.39 -23.86
C MET A 1 -15.41 13.76 -22.50
N VAL A 2 -14.14 13.80 -22.09
CA VAL A 2 -13.65 13.18 -20.84
C VAL A 2 -13.98 14.13 -19.69
N ASN A 3 -14.88 13.71 -18.81
CA ASN A 3 -15.37 14.55 -17.72
C ASN A 3 -14.26 14.74 -16.66
N ILE A 4 -13.66 15.92 -16.67
CA ILE A 4 -12.48 16.34 -15.88
C ILE A 4 -12.82 16.50 -14.38
N THR A 5 -14.11 16.47 -14.02
CA THR A 5 -14.59 16.66 -12.64
C THR A 5 -14.35 15.47 -11.71
N ARG A 6 -14.07 14.26 -12.23
CA ARG A 6 -13.71 13.08 -11.41
C ARG A 6 -12.21 12.95 -11.13
N LEU A 7 -11.38 13.87 -11.62
CA LEU A 7 -9.93 13.85 -11.44
C LEU A 7 -9.47 14.50 -10.12
N ARG A 8 -10.37 14.70 -9.15
CA ARG A 8 -9.93 14.97 -7.78
C ARG A 8 -9.48 13.64 -7.19
N LEU A 9 -8.22 13.28 -7.43
CA LEU A 9 -7.49 12.51 -6.42
C LEU A 9 -7.78 13.21 -5.09
N PRO A 10 -8.42 12.53 -4.12
CA PRO A 10 -8.82 13.19 -2.89
C PRO A 10 -7.57 13.83 -2.28
N PRO A 11 -7.68 15.03 -1.67
CA PRO A 11 -6.53 15.72 -1.07
C PRO A 11 -5.79 14.85 -0.05
N LEU A 12 -6.43 13.79 0.43
CA LEU A 12 -5.87 12.72 1.24
C LEU A 12 -4.61 12.06 0.64
N PHE A 13 -4.54 11.89 -0.69
CA PHE A 13 -3.37 11.28 -1.34
C PHE A 13 -2.13 12.17 -1.17
N TRP A 14 -2.30 13.47 -1.40
CA TRP A 14 -1.25 14.47 -1.17
C TRP A 14 -0.85 14.54 0.30
N LEU A 15 -1.81 14.43 1.23
CA LEU A 15 -1.57 14.42 2.67
C LEU A 15 -0.69 13.26 3.13
N GLY A 16 -0.89 12.06 2.57
CA GLY A 16 -0.03 10.90 2.85
C GLY A 16 1.40 11.10 2.40
N PHE A 17 1.59 11.57 1.16
CA PHE A 17 2.93 11.88 0.63
C PHE A 17 3.64 12.95 1.46
N LEU A 18 2.93 14.02 1.79
CA LEU A 18 3.46 15.14 2.56
C LEU A 18 3.84 14.68 3.98
N PHE A 19 3.03 13.84 4.61
CA PHE A 19 3.32 13.28 5.93
C PHE A 19 4.56 12.37 5.94
N THR A 20 4.67 11.42 5.00
CA THR A 20 5.87 10.57 4.88
C THR A 20 7.12 11.37 4.49
N GLY A 21 6.96 12.39 3.65
CA GLY A 21 8.03 13.32 3.27
C GLY A 21 8.56 14.09 4.46
N LEU A 22 7.66 14.62 5.30
CA LEU A 22 8.03 15.31 6.55
C LEU A 22 8.69 14.36 7.57
N ALA A 23 8.19 13.13 7.71
CA ALA A 23 8.79 12.14 8.62
C ALA A 23 10.23 11.80 8.24
N LEU A 24 10.54 11.72 6.93
CA LEU A 24 11.88 11.44 6.43
C LEU A 24 12.78 12.68 6.45
N LEU A 25 12.24 13.87 6.15
CA LEU A 25 12.95 15.15 6.34
C LEU A 25 13.37 15.35 7.80
N GLN A 26 12.48 15.04 8.75
CA GLN A 26 12.78 15.10 10.18
C GLN A 26 13.93 14.16 10.54
N LEU A 27 13.95 12.94 9.98
CA LEU A 27 15.01 11.96 10.26
C LEU A 27 16.36 12.34 9.63
N GLY A 28 16.35 12.90 8.42
CA GLY A 28 17.55 13.40 7.75
C GLY A 28 18.18 14.57 8.51
N LEU A 29 17.35 15.46 9.07
CA LEU A 29 17.81 16.57 9.92
C LEU A 29 18.37 16.10 11.26
N ILE A 30 17.82 15.02 11.83
CA ILE A 30 18.28 14.44 13.11
C ILE A 30 19.57 13.62 12.97
N ARG A 31 19.75 12.87 11.88
CA ARG A 31 20.95 12.04 11.68
C ARG A 31 22.13 12.78 11.04
N ARG A 32 21.93 14.00 10.51
CA ARG A 32 22.97 14.82 9.85
C ARG A 32 23.79 14.05 8.80
N GLN A 33 23.19 13.02 8.21
CA GLN A 33 23.77 12.12 7.22
C GLN A 33 22.72 11.92 6.13
N PHE A 34 22.88 12.63 5.00
CA PHE A 34 22.03 12.46 3.82
C PHE A 34 22.52 11.27 3.00
N GLU A 35 22.34 10.06 3.52
CA GLU A 35 22.54 8.87 2.70
C GLU A 35 21.34 8.68 1.75
N LEU A 36 21.62 8.46 0.45
CA LEU A 36 20.61 8.16 -0.58
C LEU A 36 19.64 7.05 -0.16
N MET A 37 20.11 6.12 0.67
CA MET A 37 19.35 4.99 1.22
C MET A 37 18.15 5.43 2.08
N THR A 38 18.16 6.66 2.62
CA THR A 38 17.04 7.22 3.39
C THR A 38 15.85 7.59 2.49
N PHE A 39 16.07 7.88 1.21
CA PHE A 39 15.01 8.28 0.28
C PHE A 39 14.32 7.11 -0.41
N VAL A 40 14.92 5.92 -0.38
CA VAL A 40 14.39 4.68 -0.98
C VAL A 40 12.94 4.38 -0.55
N PRO A 41 12.57 4.45 0.75
CA PRO A 41 11.20 4.13 1.18
C PRO A 41 10.15 5.09 0.61
N LEU A 42 10.51 6.37 0.43
CA LEU A 42 9.62 7.39 -0.11
C LEU A 42 9.42 7.20 -1.62
N LEU A 43 10.51 6.96 -2.36
CA LEU A 43 10.44 6.68 -3.79
C LEU A 43 9.61 5.44 -4.08
N VAL A 44 9.77 4.38 -3.28
CA VAL A 44 8.98 3.15 -3.41
C VAL A 44 7.50 3.40 -3.13
N LEU A 45 7.16 4.16 -2.08
CA LEU A 45 5.77 4.52 -1.79
C LEU A 45 5.16 5.36 -2.94
N MET A 46 5.93 6.28 -3.51
CA MET A 46 5.53 7.13 -4.65
C MET A 46 5.27 6.33 -5.92
N LEU A 47 6.18 5.43 -6.25
CA LEU A 47 6.03 4.50 -7.36
C LEU A 47 4.84 3.56 -7.16
N CYS A 48 4.71 2.94 -5.98
CA CYS A 48 3.65 1.97 -5.70
C CYS A 48 2.27 2.63 -5.67
N GLY A 49 2.13 3.76 -4.96
CA GLY A 49 0.87 4.50 -4.86
C GLY A 49 0.44 5.11 -6.19
N GLY A 50 1.39 5.70 -6.92
CA GLY A 50 1.18 6.26 -8.24
C GLY A 50 0.79 5.18 -9.26
N ALA A 51 1.54 4.06 -9.32
CA ALA A 51 1.25 2.96 -10.22
C ALA A 51 -0.13 2.34 -9.93
N ALA A 52 -0.48 2.15 -8.65
CA ALA A 52 -1.77 1.60 -8.28
C ALA A 52 -2.92 2.52 -8.64
N ALA A 53 -2.80 3.83 -8.33
CA ALA A 53 -3.80 4.82 -8.71
C ALA A 53 -3.94 4.93 -10.24
N TYR A 54 -2.83 4.94 -10.98
CA TYR A 54 -2.82 5.02 -12.43
C TYR A 54 -3.48 3.80 -13.09
N LEU A 55 -3.12 2.60 -12.64
CA LEU A 55 -3.62 1.34 -13.21
C LEU A 55 -5.13 1.16 -12.93
N LEU A 56 -5.58 1.52 -11.73
CA LEU A 56 -7.00 1.51 -11.36
C LEU A 56 -7.81 2.57 -12.10
N HIS A 57 -7.22 3.75 -12.37
CA HIS A 57 -7.88 4.80 -13.13
C HIS A 57 -8.08 4.42 -14.60
N ILE A 58 -7.08 3.77 -15.22
CA ILE A 58 -7.16 3.28 -16.61
C ILE A 58 -8.19 2.17 -16.77
N ARG A 59 -8.27 1.23 -15.80
CA ARG A 59 -9.15 0.06 -15.91
C ARG A 59 -10.62 0.36 -15.58
N ARG A 60 -10.96 1.58 -15.12
CA ARG A 60 -12.32 2.02 -14.76
C ARG A 60 -13.15 0.98 -13.96
N PRO A 61 -12.65 0.28 -12.93
CA PRO A 61 -13.56 -0.42 -12.03
C PRO A 61 -14.37 0.64 -11.25
N PRO A 62 -15.69 0.46 -11.04
CA PRO A 62 -16.41 1.19 -10.02
C PRO A 62 -15.92 0.68 -8.65
N GLY A 63 -14.77 1.17 -8.24
CA GLY A 63 -14.15 0.93 -6.94
C GLY A 63 -14.01 2.25 -6.19
N ASP A 64 -14.04 2.18 -4.86
CA ASP A 64 -14.07 3.36 -4.02
C ASP A 64 -12.75 4.15 -4.10
N PRO A 65 -12.77 5.39 -4.62
CA PRO A 65 -11.55 6.18 -4.87
C PRO A 65 -10.86 6.67 -3.59
N ILE A 66 -11.49 6.47 -2.42
CA ILE A 66 -11.00 6.93 -1.12
C ILE A 66 -10.15 5.84 -0.43
N LEU A 67 -10.43 4.57 -0.71
CA LEU A 67 -9.86 3.45 0.04
C LEU A 67 -8.36 3.29 -0.24
N LEU A 68 -7.95 3.47 -1.50
CA LEU A 68 -6.54 3.37 -1.88
C LEU A 68 -5.66 4.48 -1.25
N PRO A 69 -6.03 5.77 -1.34
CA PRO A 69 -5.32 6.83 -0.61
C PRO A 69 -5.21 6.57 0.90
N LEU A 70 -6.27 6.05 1.53
CA LEU A 70 -6.28 5.73 2.95
C LEU A 70 -5.28 4.62 3.29
N VAL A 71 -5.24 3.55 2.50
CA VAL A 71 -4.29 2.44 2.69
C VAL A 71 -2.85 2.93 2.55
N PHE A 72 -2.55 3.75 1.54
CA PHE A 72 -1.21 4.32 1.37
C PHE A 72 -0.83 5.30 2.49
N PHE A 73 -1.80 6.04 3.03
CA PHE A 73 -1.60 6.87 4.22
C PHE A 73 -1.21 6.04 5.44
N LEU A 74 -1.94 4.97 5.74
CA LEU A 74 -1.62 4.04 6.83
C LEU A 74 -0.27 3.33 6.59
N ALA A 75 0.02 2.94 5.36
CA ALA A 75 1.30 2.33 5.02
C ALA A 75 2.48 3.29 5.26
N GLY A 76 2.31 4.56 4.89
CA GLY A 76 3.26 5.63 5.18
C GLY A 76 3.48 5.86 6.67
N LEU A 77 2.40 5.85 7.47
CA LEU A 77 2.48 5.89 8.94
C LEU A 77 3.24 4.69 9.50
N GLY A 78 2.95 3.48 9.04
CA GLY A 78 3.67 2.27 9.45
C GLY A 78 5.15 2.34 9.13
N LEU A 79 5.52 2.86 7.95
CA LEU A 79 6.90 3.08 7.56
C LEU A 79 7.61 4.06 8.50
N ALA A 80 6.96 5.18 8.84
CA ALA A 80 7.51 6.18 9.76
C ALA A 80 7.74 5.59 11.17
N LEU A 81 6.83 4.74 11.63
CA LEU A 81 6.99 4.01 12.90
C LEU A 81 8.16 3.03 12.84
N VAL A 82 8.28 2.23 11.78
CA VAL A 82 9.38 1.24 11.63
C VAL A 82 10.73 1.94 11.56
N VAL A 83 10.85 3.04 10.82
CA VAL A 83 12.10 3.83 10.75
C VAL A 83 12.49 4.38 12.12
N ARG A 84 11.53 4.74 12.97
CA ARG A 84 11.79 5.21 14.34
C ARG A 84 12.14 4.10 15.32
N LEU A 85 11.40 2.99 15.32
CA LEU A 85 11.55 1.91 16.30
C LEU A 85 12.72 0.98 15.95
N ALA A 86 12.88 0.63 14.67
CA ALA A 86 13.73 -0.46 14.25
C ALA A 86 14.31 -0.20 12.83
N PRO A 87 15.25 0.75 12.70
CA PRO A 87 15.77 1.18 11.40
C PRO A 87 16.43 0.04 10.59
N ALA A 88 16.99 -0.98 11.26
CA ALA A 88 17.59 -2.14 10.61
C ALA A 88 16.59 -2.99 9.79
N PHE A 89 15.29 -2.91 10.09
CA PHE A 89 14.25 -3.70 9.42
C PHE A 89 13.53 -2.95 8.30
N VAL A 90 13.84 -1.67 8.08
CA VAL A 90 13.18 -0.82 7.08
C VAL A 90 13.29 -1.42 5.69
N THR A 91 14.45 -1.96 5.32
CA THR A 91 14.67 -2.59 4.00
C THR A 91 13.70 -3.75 3.75
N ARG A 92 13.47 -4.60 4.77
CA ARG A 92 12.51 -5.70 4.68
C ARG A 92 11.08 -5.18 4.59
N GLN A 93 10.74 -4.15 5.36
CA GLN A 93 9.41 -3.53 5.32
C GLN A 93 9.09 -2.97 3.93
N VAL A 94 10.05 -2.29 3.32
CA VAL A 94 9.90 -1.71 1.97
C VAL A 94 9.74 -2.82 0.92
N MET A 95 10.53 -3.89 1.00
CA MET A 95 10.37 -5.07 0.14
C MET A 95 8.97 -5.67 0.25
N TRP A 96 8.46 -5.87 1.48
CA TRP A 96 7.11 -6.38 1.70
C TRP A 96 6.02 -5.42 1.17
N LEU A 97 6.25 -4.11 1.22
CA LEU A 97 5.32 -3.11 0.68
C LEU A 97 5.23 -3.20 -0.85
N VAL A 98 6.36 -3.44 -1.54
CA VAL A 98 6.39 -3.70 -2.99
C VAL A 98 5.61 -4.97 -3.32
N VAL A 99 5.87 -6.06 -2.59
CA VAL A 99 5.18 -7.34 -2.79
C VAL A 99 3.67 -7.20 -2.56
N ALA A 100 3.26 -6.54 -1.47
CA ALA A 100 1.85 -6.31 -1.16
C ALA A 100 1.15 -5.45 -2.22
N THR A 101 1.82 -4.41 -2.71
CA THR A 101 1.29 -3.58 -3.81
C THR A 101 1.15 -4.41 -5.08
N GLY A 102 2.16 -5.20 -5.44
CA GLY A 102 2.10 -6.11 -6.59
C GLY A 102 0.93 -7.09 -6.49
N LEU A 103 0.71 -7.67 -5.31
CA LEU A 103 -0.40 -8.58 -5.05
C LEU A 103 -1.75 -7.86 -5.15
N LEU A 104 -1.87 -6.64 -4.62
CA LEU A 104 -3.07 -5.80 -4.76
C LEU A 104 -3.38 -5.54 -6.25
N LEU A 105 -2.37 -5.21 -7.06
CA LEU A 105 -2.56 -5.02 -8.49
C LEU A 105 -2.97 -6.31 -9.18
N LEU A 106 -2.32 -7.44 -8.86
CA LEU A 106 -2.62 -8.74 -9.43
C LEU A 106 -4.08 -9.14 -9.14
N VAL A 107 -4.52 -9.01 -7.89
CA VAL A 107 -5.91 -9.28 -7.48
C VAL A 107 -6.87 -8.31 -8.17
N SER A 108 -6.50 -7.04 -8.32
CA SER A 108 -7.33 -6.07 -9.03
C SER A 108 -7.39 -6.29 -10.55
N LEU A 109 -6.38 -6.95 -11.13
CA LEU A 109 -6.35 -7.34 -12.54
C LEU A 109 -7.15 -8.61 -12.80
N MET A 110 -7.34 -9.45 -11.77
CA MET A 110 -8.12 -10.67 -11.86
C MET A 110 -9.58 -10.32 -12.21
N PRO A 111 -10.18 -10.96 -13.24
CA PRO A 111 -11.56 -10.69 -13.61
C PRO A 111 -12.48 -10.95 -12.42
N ARG A 112 -13.46 -10.05 -12.22
CA ARG A 112 -14.47 -10.02 -11.13
C ARG A 112 -15.44 -11.23 -11.15
N ASN A 113 -14.97 -12.43 -11.46
CA ASN A 113 -15.76 -13.64 -11.35
C ASN A 113 -15.81 -14.10 -9.88
N LEU A 114 -16.42 -13.25 -9.02
CA LEU A 114 -16.69 -13.55 -7.60
C LEU A 114 -17.65 -14.74 -7.43
N SER A 115 -18.19 -15.30 -8.53
CA SER A 115 -18.99 -16.52 -8.49
C SER A 115 -18.22 -17.70 -7.89
N TRP A 116 -16.91 -17.81 -8.16
CA TRP A 116 -16.05 -18.87 -7.62
C TRP A 116 -15.85 -18.67 -6.11
N LEU A 117 -15.51 -17.45 -5.69
CA LEU A 117 -15.29 -17.13 -4.27
C LEU A 117 -16.58 -17.31 -3.43
N ARG A 118 -17.74 -17.02 -4.01
CA ARG A 118 -19.04 -17.22 -3.37
C ARG A 118 -19.42 -18.70 -3.23
N ARG A 119 -18.94 -19.58 -4.11
CA ARG A 119 -19.18 -21.03 -4.06
C ARG A 119 -18.25 -21.75 -3.07
N PHE A 120 -17.04 -21.23 -2.85
CA PHE A 120 -16.02 -21.83 -1.98
C PHE A 120 -15.91 -21.18 -0.59
N LYS A 121 -16.97 -20.53 -0.10
CA LYS A 121 -16.99 -19.87 1.23
C LYS A 121 -16.56 -20.83 2.36
N TYR A 122 -16.97 -22.09 2.28
CA TYR A 122 -16.64 -23.11 3.28
C TYR A 122 -15.22 -23.67 3.14
N SER A 123 -14.64 -23.71 1.93
CA SER A 123 -13.25 -24.13 1.72
C SER A 123 -12.25 -23.11 2.25
N TRP A 124 -12.55 -21.81 2.11
CA TRP A 124 -11.73 -20.76 2.72
C TRP A 124 -11.81 -20.77 4.25
N LEU A 125 -13.00 -21.02 4.81
CA LEU A 125 -13.18 -21.12 6.27
C LEU A 125 -12.42 -22.31 6.85
N THR A 126 -12.57 -23.50 6.23
CA THR A 126 -11.84 -24.69 6.66
C THR A 126 -10.33 -24.52 6.51
N GLY A 127 -9.86 -23.92 5.41
CA GLY A 127 -8.43 -23.59 5.25
C GLY A 127 -7.91 -22.66 6.35
N GLY A 128 -8.66 -21.60 6.69
CA GLY A 128 -8.32 -20.72 7.80
C GLY A 128 -8.31 -21.43 9.15
N LEU A 129 -9.28 -22.32 9.39
CA LEU A 129 -9.38 -23.08 10.64
C LEU A 129 -8.24 -24.11 10.79
N VAL A 130 -7.83 -24.73 9.69
CA VAL A 130 -6.66 -25.63 9.65
C VAL A 130 -5.38 -24.85 9.92
N LEU A 131 -5.18 -23.68 9.29
CA LEU A 131 -4.04 -22.82 9.59
C LEU A 131 -4.01 -22.39 11.07
N LEU A 132 -5.17 -22.06 11.63
CA LEU A 132 -5.30 -21.72 13.05
C LEU A 132 -4.93 -22.92 13.93
N ALA A 133 -5.46 -24.11 13.64
CA ALA A 133 -5.14 -25.32 14.39
C ALA A 133 -3.65 -25.70 14.27
N ALA A 134 -3.05 -25.52 13.09
CA ALA A 134 -1.63 -25.74 12.87
C ALA A 134 -0.75 -24.74 13.66
N THR A 135 -1.28 -23.58 14.04
CA THR A 135 -0.53 -22.67 14.93
C THR A 135 -0.58 -23.08 16.41
N LEU A 136 -1.57 -23.90 16.79
CA LEU A 136 -1.79 -24.35 18.18
C LEU A 136 -1.05 -25.65 18.51
N VAL A 137 -0.65 -26.40 17.49
CA VAL A 137 0.20 -27.61 17.60
C VAL A 137 1.66 -27.22 17.48
#